data_AF-W5LPS5-F1
#
_entry.id   AF-W5LPS5-F1
#
_cell.length_a   1.000
_cell.length_b   1.000
_cell.length_c   1.000
_cell.angle_alpha   90.00
_cell.angle_beta   90.00
_cell.angle_gamma   90.00
#
_symmetry.space_group_name_H-M   'P 1'
#
loop_
_entity.id
_entity.type
_entity.pdbx_description
1 polymer ?
#
loop_
_entity_poly.entity_id
_entity_poly.type
_entity_poly.pdbx_seq_one_letter_code
_entity_poly.pdbx_strand_id
1 'polypeptide(L)'
;MATDKADPTPPETEASLKPETSPPPTSPSPAPAKPPASKAPAPPKPELKLDSALMAEFSNEQIEDFKEAFLLFTRTASGQISYGQCGDVMRALGQNPTNAEVLNVLGKPKPEEMESKMIDFGTFMNMFQQISKTPDKGSYEDFVEGLRVFDKEGDGTVMGAELRHVLATLGERLTVGEVEQVMAGQEDTNGCINYEDFVKHIMTG
;
A
#
# COMPACT_ATOMS: atom_id res chain seq x y z
N MET A 1 33.04 -67.45 17.82
CA MET A 1 31.69 -66.82 17.75
C MET A 1 31.18 -67.04 16.34
N ALA A 2 29.86 -67.17 16.15
CA ALA A 2 29.24 -67.60 14.88
C ALA A 2 28.10 -66.64 14.48
N THR A 3 27.40 -66.97 13.39
CA THR A 3 26.41 -66.16 12.62
C THR A 3 27.07 -65.01 11.83
N ASP A 4 27.53 -65.21 10.59
CA ASP A 4 26.87 -65.69 9.35
C ASP A 4 26.15 -64.55 8.60
N LYS A 5 26.55 -64.37 7.34
CA LYS A 5 25.92 -63.54 6.30
C LYS A 5 26.18 -64.24 4.97
N ALA A 6 25.13 -64.77 4.35
CA ALA A 6 25.22 -65.44 3.06
C ALA A 6 25.10 -64.48 1.86
N ASP A 7 26.08 -64.56 0.95
CA ASP A 7 25.90 -64.39 -0.51
C ASP A 7 25.14 -65.65 -1.04
N PRO A 8 24.46 -65.65 -2.21
CA PRO A 8 25.16 -65.54 -3.50
C PRO A 8 24.44 -64.74 -4.63
N THR A 9 25.20 -63.87 -5.32
CA THR A 9 25.80 -64.06 -6.68
C THR A 9 25.20 -65.08 -7.71
N PRO A 10 25.45 -64.98 -9.06
CA PRO A 10 24.37 -64.98 -10.07
C PRO A 10 24.26 -66.14 -11.15
N PRO A 11 24.58 -65.97 -12.47
CA PRO A 11 23.62 -65.75 -13.60
C PRO A 11 23.49 -66.90 -14.67
N GLU A 12 23.01 -66.52 -15.88
CA GLU A 12 23.04 -67.17 -17.22
C GLU A 12 21.72 -67.83 -17.75
N THR A 13 21.16 -67.48 -18.93
CA THR A 13 21.47 -67.72 -20.39
C THR A 13 21.23 -69.18 -20.88
N GLU A 14 20.53 -69.52 -21.99
CA GLU A 14 19.73 -68.78 -23.00
C GLU A 14 18.25 -69.37 -23.08
N ALA A 15 17.54 -69.78 -24.16
CA ALA A 15 17.78 -69.88 -25.61
C ALA A 15 16.55 -69.65 -26.54
N SER A 16 16.79 -68.92 -27.64
CA SER A 16 16.15 -68.85 -28.99
C SER A 16 14.85 -69.61 -29.37
N LEU A 17 13.93 -68.91 -30.08
CA LEU A 17 13.30 -69.34 -31.34
C LEU A 17 12.62 -68.16 -32.12
N LYS A 18 12.27 -68.37 -33.40
CA LYS A 18 11.79 -67.37 -34.43
C LYS A 18 10.69 -68.04 -35.32
N PRO A 19 9.98 -67.39 -36.31
CA PRO A 19 10.14 -66.05 -36.92
C PRO A 19 8.83 -65.23 -37.21
N GLU A 20 9.00 -64.13 -37.97
CA GLU A 20 8.10 -63.49 -38.99
C GLU A 20 6.94 -62.51 -38.67
N THR A 21 7.24 -61.22 -38.97
CA THR A 21 6.48 -60.23 -39.78
C THR A 21 4.98 -59.90 -39.57
N SER A 22 4.72 -58.63 -39.20
CA SER A 22 3.71 -57.74 -39.84
C SER A 22 3.93 -56.26 -39.45
N PRO A 23 3.41 -55.27 -40.22
CA PRO A 23 3.77 -53.84 -40.10
C PRO A 23 3.00 -53.06 -39.01
N PRO A 24 3.45 -51.84 -38.63
CA PRO A 24 2.92 -51.10 -37.48
C PRO A 24 1.63 -50.31 -37.78
N PRO A 25 0.64 -50.28 -36.86
CA PRO A 25 -0.48 -49.33 -36.92
C PRO A 25 -0.08 -47.94 -36.42
N THR A 26 -0.70 -46.91 -37.00
CA THR A 26 -0.50 -45.50 -36.65
C THR A 26 -1.09 -45.11 -35.29
N SER A 27 -0.50 -44.08 -34.66
CA SER A 27 -1.01 -43.51 -33.41
C SER A 27 -2.40 -42.88 -33.60
N PRO A 28 -3.41 -43.22 -32.78
CA PRO A 28 -4.75 -42.63 -32.87
C PRO A 28 -4.76 -41.19 -32.32
N SER A 29 -5.28 -40.25 -33.11
CA SER A 29 -5.49 -38.87 -32.67
C SER A 29 -6.58 -38.80 -31.58
N PRO A 30 -6.41 -38.00 -30.50
CA PRO A 30 -7.39 -37.90 -29.43
C PRO A 30 -8.71 -37.24 -29.88
N ALA A 31 -9.81 -37.69 -29.29
CA ALA A 31 -11.16 -37.19 -29.56
C ALA A 31 -11.34 -35.72 -29.13
N PRO A 32 -12.24 -34.95 -29.78
CA PRO A 32 -12.44 -33.54 -29.47
C PRO A 32 -12.98 -33.33 -28.04
N ALA A 33 -12.35 -32.41 -27.31
CA ALA A 33 -12.76 -32.05 -25.95
C ALA A 33 -14.13 -31.36 -25.93
N LYS A 34 -14.93 -31.64 -24.89
CA LYS A 34 -16.12 -30.83 -24.59
C LYS A 34 -15.69 -29.40 -24.23
N PRO A 35 -16.42 -28.36 -24.66
CA PRO A 35 -16.17 -27.00 -24.18
C PRO A 35 -16.43 -26.92 -22.67
N PRO A 36 -15.59 -26.19 -21.90
CA PRO A 36 -15.85 -25.94 -20.49
C PRO A 36 -17.09 -25.05 -20.29
N ALA A 37 -17.70 -25.13 -19.11
CA ALA A 37 -18.98 -24.49 -18.81
C ALA A 37 -18.94 -22.96 -18.93
N SER A 38 -20.07 -22.37 -19.33
CA SER A 38 -20.26 -20.92 -19.38
C SER A 38 -20.05 -20.30 -17.99
N LYS A 39 -19.35 -19.16 -17.93
CA LYS A 39 -19.22 -18.38 -16.70
C LYS A 39 -20.60 -17.84 -16.30
N ALA A 40 -21.00 -18.06 -15.05
CA ALA A 40 -22.13 -17.35 -14.48
C ALA A 40 -21.82 -15.84 -14.44
N PRO A 41 -22.82 -14.95 -14.60
CA PRO A 41 -22.64 -13.52 -14.37
C PRO A 41 -22.17 -13.27 -12.93
N ALA A 42 -21.27 -12.31 -12.75
CA ALA A 42 -20.95 -11.80 -11.42
C ALA A 42 -22.22 -11.15 -10.80
N PRO A 43 -22.40 -11.20 -9.47
CA PRO A 43 -23.46 -10.42 -8.83
C PRO A 43 -23.24 -8.92 -9.09
N PRO A 44 -24.31 -8.10 -9.18
CA PRO A 44 -24.17 -6.67 -9.38
C PRO A 44 -23.37 -6.03 -8.23
N LYS A 45 -22.44 -5.11 -8.55
CA LYS A 45 -21.82 -4.21 -7.55
C LYS A 45 -22.98 -3.54 -6.77
N PRO A 46 -23.01 -3.57 -5.42
CA PRO A 46 -24.03 -2.86 -4.67
C PRO A 46 -23.88 -1.35 -4.89
N GLU A 47 -24.94 -0.70 -5.36
CA GLU A 47 -24.99 0.75 -5.55
C GLU A 47 -25.01 1.44 -4.18
N LEU A 48 -23.84 1.93 -3.75
CA LEU A 48 -23.72 2.77 -2.58
C LEU A 48 -24.47 4.09 -2.83
N LYS A 49 -25.45 4.39 -1.97
CA LYS A 49 -26.18 5.66 -2.00
C LYS A 49 -25.32 6.77 -1.40
N LEU A 50 -24.36 7.23 -2.19
CA LEU A 50 -23.62 8.46 -1.95
C LEU A 50 -24.61 9.64 -1.97
N ASP A 51 -24.41 10.63 -1.11
CA ASP A 51 -25.28 11.79 -1.07
C ASP A 51 -25.05 12.73 -2.27
N SER A 52 -26.03 13.59 -2.53
CA SER A 52 -26.04 14.48 -3.69
C SER A 52 -25.06 15.66 -3.58
N ALA A 53 -24.41 15.88 -2.42
CA ALA A 53 -23.36 16.88 -2.28
C ALA A 53 -21.99 16.29 -2.64
N LEU A 54 -21.74 15.02 -2.30
CA LEU A 54 -20.58 14.27 -2.78
C LEU A 54 -20.54 14.18 -4.32
N MET A 55 -21.68 13.91 -4.95
CA MET A 55 -21.81 13.86 -6.42
C MET A 55 -21.75 15.22 -7.14
N ALA A 56 -21.70 16.34 -6.42
CA ALA A 56 -21.67 17.69 -7.01
C ALA A 56 -20.25 18.25 -7.19
N GLU A 57 -19.26 17.70 -6.50
CA GLU A 57 -17.88 18.24 -6.44
C GLU A 57 -16.83 17.32 -7.07
N PHE A 58 -17.14 16.04 -7.24
CA PHE A 58 -16.29 15.05 -7.90
C PHE A 58 -17.03 14.36 -9.04
N SER A 59 -16.31 14.00 -10.11
CA SER A 59 -16.88 13.20 -11.19
C SER A 59 -17.14 11.76 -10.74
N ASN A 60 -18.05 11.06 -11.42
CA ASN A 60 -18.29 9.63 -11.17
C ASN A 60 -17.03 8.76 -11.39
N GLU A 61 -16.09 9.23 -12.22
CA GLU A 61 -14.79 8.59 -12.48
C GLU A 61 -13.89 8.73 -11.24
N GLN A 62 -13.70 9.96 -10.75
CA GLN A 62 -12.97 10.24 -9.49
C GLN A 62 -13.59 9.49 -8.30
N ILE A 63 -14.92 9.35 -8.24
CA ILE A 63 -15.61 8.64 -7.16
C ILE A 63 -15.36 7.12 -7.21
N GLU A 64 -15.26 6.49 -8.38
CA GLU A 64 -14.81 5.09 -8.45
C GLU A 64 -13.29 4.97 -8.21
N ASP A 65 -12.45 5.91 -8.67
CA ASP A 65 -11.01 5.92 -8.37
C ASP A 65 -10.73 5.98 -6.86
N PHE A 66 -11.39 6.91 -6.15
CA PHE A 66 -11.30 7.06 -4.70
C PHE A 66 -11.79 5.79 -3.97
N LYS A 67 -12.75 5.08 -4.55
CA LYS A 67 -13.33 3.85 -4.01
C LYS A 67 -12.43 2.64 -4.24
N GLU A 68 -11.79 2.51 -5.40
CA GLU A 68 -10.79 1.47 -5.64
C GLU A 68 -9.56 1.69 -4.75
N ALA A 69 -9.08 2.93 -4.62
CA ALA A 69 -8.03 3.29 -3.67
C ALA A 69 -8.42 2.99 -2.21
N PHE A 70 -9.62 3.40 -1.75
CA PHE A 70 -10.13 3.09 -0.41
C PHE A 70 -10.16 1.57 -0.16
N LEU A 71 -10.60 0.78 -1.14
CA LEU A 71 -10.68 -0.69 -1.04
C LEU A 71 -9.31 -1.35 -0.84
N LEU A 72 -8.21 -0.79 -1.36
CA LEU A 72 -6.84 -1.30 -1.12
C LEU A 72 -6.45 -1.28 0.37
N PHE A 73 -7.02 -0.36 1.16
CA PHE A 73 -6.77 -0.28 2.60
C PHE A 73 -7.74 -1.14 3.44
N THR A 74 -8.83 -1.63 2.85
CA THR A 74 -9.82 -2.43 3.58
C THR A 74 -9.26 -3.82 3.92
N ARG A 75 -9.30 -4.18 5.20
CA ARG A 75 -8.84 -5.50 5.70
C ARG A 75 -9.99 -6.46 6.00
N THR A 76 -11.23 -6.03 5.78
CA THR A 76 -12.45 -6.79 6.09
C THR A 76 -13.22 -7.18 4.83
N ALA A 77 -13.92 -8.31 4.89
CA ALA A 77 -14.89 -8.70 3.86
C ALA A 77 -16.12 -7.76 3.77
N SER A 78 -16.26 -6.80 4.70
CA SER A 78 -17.28 -5.74 4.64
C SER A 78 -16.87 -4.53 3.81
N GLY A 79 -15.61 -4.44 3.34
CA GLY A 79 -15.12 -3.28 2.60
C GLY A 79 -15.06 -2.01 3.45
N GLN A 80 -14.48 -2.11 4.65
CA GLN A 80 -14.36 -1.02 5.61
C GLN A 80 -12.91 -0.84 6.11
N ILE A 81 -12.58 0.36 6.52
CA ILE A 81 -11.32 0.72 7.19
C ILE A 81 -11.58 1.04 8.66
N SER A 82 -10.56 0.94 9.54
CA SER A 82 -10.69 1.47 10.91
C SER A 82 -10.51 2.99 10.95
N TYR A 83 -10.94 3.63 12.05
CA TYR A 83 -10.72 5.05 12.29
C TYR A 83 -9.24 5.46 12.18
N GLY A 84 -8.32 4.63 12.68
CA GLY A 84 -6.87 4.84 12.59
C GLY A 84 -6.32 4.89 11.16
N GLN A 85 -6.93 4.15 10.22
CA GLN A 85 -6.52 4.15 8.81
C GLN A 85 -7.01 5.39 8.03
N CYS A 86 -7.91 6.21 8.60
CA CYS A 86 -8.58 7.28 7.87
C CYS A 86 -7.59 8.33 7.31
N GLY A 87 -6.57 8.70 8.10
CA GLY A 87 -5.52 9.63 7.66
C GLY A 87 -4.64 9.05 6.55
N ASP A 88 -4.35 7.76 6.59
CA ASP A 88 -3.52 7.09 5.56
C ASP A 88 -4.23 7.07 4.21
N VAL A 89 -5.54 6.80 4.18
CA VAL A 89 -6.33 6.84 2.94
C VAL A 89 -6.47 8.27 2.41
N MET A 90 -6.62 9.28 3.28
CA MET A 90 -6.61 10.69 2.86
C MET A 90 -5.29 11.07 2.19
N ARG A 91 -4.15 10.61 2.74
CA ARG A 91 -2.80 10.85 2.20
C ARG A 91 -2.55 10.10 0.89
N ALA A 92 -2.98 8.84 0.80
CA ALA A 92 -2.96 8.08 -0.46
C ALA A 92 -3.85 8.67 -1.57
N LEU A 93 -4.79 9.55 -1.21
CA LEU A 93 -5.65 10.32 -2.13
C LEU A 93 -5.18 11.79 -2.32
N GLY A 94 -3.92 12.10 -1.99
CA GLY A 94 -3.30 13.40 -2.26
C GLY A 94 -3.77 14.54 -1.35
N GLN A 95 -4.34 14.24 -0.19
CA GLN A 95 -4.61 15.23 0.86
C GLN A 95 -3.57 15.10 1.98
N ASN A 96 -3.03 16.24 2.43
CA ASN A 96 -2.06 16.28 3.53
C ASN A 96 -2.69 16.85 4.82
N PRO A 97 -3.65 16.16 5.48
CA PRO A 97 -4.21 16.64 6.73
C PRO A 97 -3.25 16.39 7.90
N THR A 98 -3.26 17.32 8.84
CA THR A 98 -2.72 17.12 10.18
C THR A 98 -3.49 16.03 10.91
N ASN A 99 -2.86 15.38 11.88
CA ASN A 99 -3.51 14.37 12.71
C ASN A 99 -4.60 15.01 13.58
N ALA A 100 -4.46 16.28 13.97
CA ALA A 100 -5.49 17.09 14.61
C ALA A 100 -6.74 17.27 13.73
N GLU A 101 -6.59 17.51 12.42
CA GLU A 101 -7.72 17.59 11.48
C GLU A 101 -8.40 16.23 11.29
N VAL A 102 -7.63 15.15 11.09
CA VAL A 102 -8.16 13.78 10.99
C VAL A 102 -8.98 13.43 12.24
N LEU A 103 -8.43 13.67 13.44
CA LEU A 103 -9.16 13.49 14.70
C LEU A 103 -10.39 14.38 14.81
N ASN A 104 -10.38 15.59 14.23
CA ASN A 104 -11.52 16.50 14.26
C ASN A 104 -12.67 16.02 13.36
N VAL A 105 -12.41 15.57 12.11
CA VAL A 105 -13.45 15.01 11.22
C VAL A 105 -13.95 13.64 11.69
N LEU A 106 -13.13 12.87 12.43
CA LEU A 106 -13.55 11.66 13.14
C LEU A 106 -14.38 11.95 14.42
N GLY A 107 -14.64 13.21 14.77
CA GLY A 107 -15.45 13.60 15.93
C GLY A 107 -14.74 13.50 17.28
N LYS A 108 -13.40 13.58 17.29
CA LYS A 108 -12.50 13.46 18.46
C LYS A 108 -12.68 12.12 19.19
N PRO A 109 -12.40 11.00 18.50
CA PRO A 109 -12.52 9.65 19.04
C PRO A 109 -11.55 9.39 20.19
N LYS A 110 -11.86 8.39 21.02
CA LYS A 110 -10.91 7.88 22.02
C LYS A 110 -9.86 6.93 21.40
N PRO A 111 -8.71 6.70 22.04
CA PRO A 111 -7.70 5.78 21.52
C PRO A 111 -8.23 4.38 21.21
N GLU A 112 -9.11 3.83 22.05
CA GLU A 112 -9.69 2.49 21.87
C GLU A 112 -10.65 2.44 20.67
N GLU A 113 -11.19 3.58 20.26
CA GLU A 113 -12.09 3.71 19.12
C GLU A 113 -11.34 3.77 17.78
N MET A 114 -10.06 4.16 17.78
CA MET A 114 -9.22 4.23 16.57
C MET A 114 -9.02 2.84 15.92
N GLU A 115 -8.92 1.80 16.74
CA GLU A 115 -8.78 0.41 16.27
C GLU A 115 -10.14 -0.29 16.08
N SER A 116 -11.14 0.05 16.90
CA SER A 116 -12.40 -0.71 16.99
C SER A 116 -13.58 -0.15 16.19
N LYS A 117 -13.62 1.16 15.89
CA LYS A 117 -14.65 1.73 15.02
C LYS A 117 -14.25 1.60 13.56
N MET A 118 -15.22 1.22 12.72
CA MET A 118 -15.06 1.03 11.28
C MET A 118 -15.82 2.09 10.50
N ILE A 119 -15.29 2.46 9.33
CA ILE A 119 -15.83 3.48 8.42
C ILE A 119 -16.12 2.81 7.06
N ASP A 120 -17.28 3.07 6.48
CA ASP A 120 -17.59 2.71 5.09
C ASP A 120 -17.23 3.83 4.11
N PHE A 121 -17.19 3.53 2.82
CA PHE A 121 -16.77 4.49 1.80
C PHE A 121 -17.62 5.77 1.78
N GLY A 122 -18.94 5.70 2.00
CA GLY A 122 -19.80 6.89 1.98
C GLY A 122 -19.56 7.82 3.17
N THR A 123 -19.29 7.24 4.34
CA THR A 123 -18.93 7.97 5.56
C THR A 123 -17.53 8.58 5.44
N PHE A 124 -16.56 7.83 4.90
CA PHE A 124 -15.21 8.33 4.61
C PHE A 124 -15.25 9.48 3.62
N MET A 125 -16.01 9.37 2.54
CA MET A 125 -16.04 10.36 1.47
C MET A 125 -16.60 11.72 1.95
N ASN A 126 -17.54 11.70 2.91
CA ASN A 126 -18.00 12.89 3.62
C ASN A 126 -16.88 13.57 4.44
N MET A 127 -16.03 12.80 5.12
CA MET A 127 -14.87 13.32 5.85
C MET A 127 -13.79 13.86 4.90
N PHE A 128 -13.53 13.15 3.79
CA PHE A 128 -12.59 13.56 2.76
C PHE A 128 -12.97 14.92 2.16
N GLN A 129 -14.25 15.15 1.84
CA GLN A 129 -14.72 16.46 1.37
C GLN A 129 -14.43 17.61 2.35
N GLN A 130 -14.52 17.37 3.66
CA GLN A 130 -14.22 18.41 4.66
C GLN A 130 -12.74 18.79 4.62
N ILE A 131 -11.84 17.80 4.54
CA ILE A 131 -10.39 18.00 4.41
C ILE A 131 -10.01 18.65 3.06
N SER A 132 -10.63 18.24 1.95
CA SER A 132 -10.40 18.85 0.63
C SER A 132 -10.77 20.35 0.57
N LYS A 133 -11.55 20.84 1.54
CA LYS A 133 -11.99 22.24 1.64
C LYS A 133 -11.15 23.08 2.62
N THR A 134 -10.20 22.50 3.37
CA THR A 134 -9.26 23.29 4.20
C THR A 134 -8.37 24.14 3.27
N PRO A 135 -8.43 25.49 3.35
CA PRO A 135 -7.76 26.37 2.38
C PRO A 135 -6.30 26.71 2.76
N ASP A 136 -5.86 26.32 3.94
CA ASP A 136 -4.56 26.68 4.51
C ASP A 136 -3.74 25.41 4.78
N LYS A 137 -2.64 25.27 4.04
CA LYS A 137 -1.73 24.10 4.08
C LYS A 137 -0.25 24.52 4.13
N GLY A 138 0.02 25.81 4.36
CA GLY A 138 1.34 26.42 4.17
C GLY A 138 1.73 26.59 2.70
N SER A 139 2.48 27.65 2.40
CA SER A 139 3.17 27.83 1.11
C SER A 139 4.61 27.32 1.18
N TYR A 140 5.26 27.18 0.02
CA TYR A 140 6.69 26.87 -0.06
C TYR A 140 7.56 27.83 0.77
N GLU A 141 7.22 29.13 0.76
CA GLU A 141 7.94 30.15 1.51
C GLU A 141 7.79 29.96 3.02
N ASP A 142 6.59 29.60 3.52
CA ASP A 142 6.35 29.33 4.95
C ASP A 142 7.19 28.15 5.47
N PHE A 143 7.32 27.08 4.69
CA PHE A 143 8.16 25.93 5.05
C PHE A 143 9.66 26.28 5.02
N VAL A 144 10.11 27.07 4.04
CA VAL A 144 11.51 27.51 3.94
C VAL A 144 11.90 28.46 5.08
N GLU A 145 11.09 29.48 5.38
CA GLU A 145 11.34 30.36 6.53
C GLU A 145 11.27 29.60 7.87
N GLY A 146 10.36 28.62 7.99
CA GLY A 146 10.26 27.76 9.16
C GLY A 146 11.51 26.91 9.43
N LEU A 147 12.18 26.43 8.38
CA LEU A 147 13.44 25.68 8.50
C LEU A 147 14.67 26.58 8.65
N ARG A 148 14.66 27.78 8.05
CA ARG A 148 15.75 28.76 8.20
C ARG A 148 16.03 29.16 9.65
N VAL A 149 15.07 29.03 10.56
CA VAL A 149 15.27 29.26 12.01
C VAL A 149 16.37 28.36 12.61
N PHE A 150 16.68 27.21 11.98
CA PHE A 150 17.73 26.28 12.44
C PHE A 150 19.07 26.48 11.72
N ASP A 151 19.11 27.20 10.60
CA ASP A 151 20.32 27.62 9.88
C ASP A 151 21.05 28.71 10.68
N LYS A 152 22.21 28.35 11.23
CA LYS A 152 23.01 29.20 12.12
C LYS A 152 24.07 30.01 11.38
N GLU A 153 24.40 29.62 10.15
CA GLU A 153 25.50 30.19 9.38
C GLU A 153 24.99 31.05 8.22
N GLY A 154 23.72 30.90 7.85
CA GLY A 154 23.05 31.63 6.77
C GLY A 154 23.42 31.11 5.38
N ASP A 155 23.81 29.84 5.27
CA ASP A 155 24.37 29.25 4.05
C ASP A 155 23.35 28.46 3.20
N GLY A 156 22.13 28.28 3.72
CA GLY A 156 21.09 27.48 3.05
C GLY A 156 21.03 26.02 3.52
N THR A 157 21.78 25.65 4.57
CA THR A 157 21.80 24.28 5.11
C THR A 157 21.44 24.18 6.59
N VAL A 158 21.06 22.97 7.01
CA VAL A 158 20.90 22.58 8.42
C VAL A 158 21.58 21.23 8.66
N MET A 159 22.10 20.99 9.87
CA MET A 159 22.59 19.66 10.24
C MET A 159 21.42 18.67 10.26
N GLY A 160 21.54 17.54 9.57
CA GLY A 160 20.49 16.52 9.52
C GLY A 160 20.20 15.88 10.89
N ALA A 161 21.18 15.86 11.80
CA ALA A 161 20.97 15.48 13.20
C ALA A 161 20.04 16.45 13.97
N GLU A 162 20.07 17.74 13.63
CA GLU A 162 19.21 18.75 14.24
C GLU A 162 17.80 18.71 13.62
N LEU A 163 17.69 18.53 12.31
CA LEU A 163 16.39 18.37 11.63
C LEU A 163 15.63 17.13 12.14
N ARG A 164 16.31 15.99 12.34
CA ARG A 164 15.72 14.80 13.01
C ARG A 164 15.17 15.13 14.38
N HIS A 165 15.91 15.90 15.19
CA HIS A 165 15.46 16.28 16.53
C HIS A 165 14.23 17.18 16.49
N VAL A 166 14.18 18.15 15.57
CA VAL A 166 13.03 19.02 15.34
C VAL A 166 11.78 18.20 15.00
N LEU A 167 11.85 17.35 13.97
CA LEU A 167 10.72 16.53 13.48
C LEU A 167 10.20 15.53 14.52
N ALA A 168 11.07 15.05 15.42
CA ALA A 168 10.69 14.12 16.49
C ALA A 168 10.17 14.80 17.78
N THR A 169 10.26 16.12 17.92
CA THR A 169 9.98 16.82 19.21
C THR A 169 9.03 18.01 19.14
N LEU A 170 8.99 18.74 18.02
CA LEU A 170 8.13 19.90 17.83
C LEU A 170 6.87 19.55 17.03
N GLY A 171 5.81 20.36 17.17
CA GLY A 171 4.55 20.18 16.42
C GLY A 171 3.89 18.81 16.65
N GLU A 172 3.32 18.26 15.57
CA GLU A 172 2.89 16.87 15.53
C GLU A 172 4.11 15.96 15.25
N ARG A 173 4.55 15.26 16.29
CA ARG A 173 5.82 14.52 16.28
C ARG A 173 5.74 13.29 15.39
N LEU A 174 6.71 13.17 14.49
CA LEU A 174 6.97 11.94 13.76
C LEU A 174 7.64 10.90 14.67
N THR A 175 7.36 9.62 14.46
CA THR A 175 8.14 8.53 15.05
C THR A 175 9.53 8.43 14.40
N VAL A 176 10.48 7.79 15.10
CA VAL A 176 11.85 7.60 14.57
C VAL A 176 11.86 6.91 13.19
N GLY A 177 10.93 5.99 12.93
CA GLY A 177 10.82 5.32 11.63
C GLY A 177 10.37 6.25 10.50
N GLU A 178 9.37 7.10 10.78
CA GLU A 178 8.90 8.11 9.82
C GLU A 178 9.98 9.17 9.57
N VAL A 179 10.70 9.59 10.62
CA VAL A 179 11.84 10.52 10.50
C VAL A 179 12.92 9.93 9.59
N GLU A 180 13.42 8.72 9.83
CA GLU A 180 14.47 8.15 8.95
C GLU A 180 13.96 7.89 7.52
N GLN A 181 12.65 7.66 7.32
CA GLN A 181 12.07 7.55 5.97
C GLN A 181 12.03 8.91 5.25
N VAL A 182 11.64 9.99 5.93
CA VAL A 182 11.61 11.37 5.41
C VAL A 182 13.02 11.90 5.15
N MET A 183 13.99 11.52 5.98
CA MET A 183 15.39 11.96 5.91
C MET A 183 16.24 11.15 4.90
N ALA A 184 15.68 10.09 4.31
CA ALA A 184 16.42 9.17 3.45
C ALA A 184 17.01 9.88 2.21
N GLY A 185 18.34 9.86 2.10
CA GLY A 185 19.06 10.44 0.95
C GLY A 185 19.09 11.97 0.89
N GLN A 186 18.63 12.67 1.95
CA GLN A 186 18.61 14.14 2.01
C GLN A 186 19.94 14.74 2.53
N GLU A 187 20.74 13.94 3.24
CA GLU A 187 22.03 14.35 3.81
C GLU A 187 23.17 14.24 2.79
N ASP A 188 24.03 15.26 2.78
CA ASP A 188 25.27 15.29 2.00
C ASP A 188 26.42 14.47 2.65
N THR A 189 27.63 14.58 2.11
CA THR A 189 28.83 13.90 2.66
C THR A 189 29.25 14.38 4.06
N ASN A 190 28.67 15.48 4.53
CA ASN A 190 29.03 16.15 5.78
C ASN A 190 27.94 15.98 6.86
N GLY A 191 26.78 15.41 6.51
CA GLY A 191 25.59 15.33 7.38
C GLY A 191 24.75 16.61 7.40
N CYS A 192 24.89 17.46 6.38
CA CYS A 192 24.11 18.68 6.18
C CYS A 192 23.03 18.46 5.11
N ILE A 193 21.96 19.26 5.18
CA ILE A 193 20.79 19.18 4.31
C ILE A 193 20.48 20.58 3.78
N ASN A 194 20.37 20.73 2.47
CA ASN A 194 19.81 21.94 1.88
C ASN A 194 18.30 21.98 2.13
N TYR A 195 17.83 22.92 2.96
CA TYR A 195 16.42 22.92 3.39
C TYR A 195 15.46 23.34 2.28
N GLU A 196 15.90 24.13 1.30
CA GLU A 196 15.07 24.48 0.14
C GLU A 196 14.79 23.26 -0.75
N ASP A 197 15.82 22.47 -1.09
CA ASP A 197 15.67 21.26 -1.89
C ASP A 197 14.93 20.16 -1.13
N PHE A 198 15.11 20.07 0.20
CA PHE A 198 14.28 19.21 1.06
C PHE A 198 12.80 19.61 1.00
N VAL A 199 12.45 20.89 1.12
CA VAL A 199 11.05 21.34 1.00
C VAL A 199 10.50 21.06 -0.40
N LYS A 200 11.28 21.28 -1.48
CA LYS A 200 10.89 20.89 -2.85
C LYS A 200 10.59 19.40 -2.94
N HIS A 201 11.42 18.55 -2.33
CA HIS A 201 11.23 17.10 -2.32
C HIS A 201 9.94 16.70 -1.60
N ILE A 202 9.70 17.21 -0.38
CA ILE A 202 8.51 16.89 0.41
C ILE A 202 7.21 17.44 -0.23
N MET A 203 7.26 18.59 -0.90
CA MET A 203 6.10 19.17 -1.61
C MET A 203 5.83 18.55 -3.00
N THR A 204 6.64 17.59 -3.46
CA THR A 204 6.47 16.91 -4.77
C THR A 204 6.27 15.38 -4.68
N GLY A 205 6.18 14.82 -3.47
CA GLY A 205 5.90 13.41 -3.19
C GLY A 205 4.42 13.03 -3.17
#